data_AF-A0A9P5UNM1-F1
#
_entry.id   AF-A0A9P5UNM1-F1
#
_cell.length_a   1.000
_cell.length_b   1.000
_cell.length_c   1.000
_cell.angle_alpha   90.00
_cell.angle_beta   90.00
_cell.angle_gamma   90.00
#
_symmetry.space_group_name_H-M   'P 1'
#
loop_
_entity.id
_entity.type
_entity.pdbx_description
1 polymer ?
#
loop_
_entity_poly.entity_id
_entity_poly.type
_entity_poly.pdbx_seq_one_letter_code
_entity_poly.pdbx_strand_id
1 'polypeptide(L)'
;TQKHIVVTGTSGIGKSAFLVYFAIRLLSESDDDNPPMIIFHTKRSSKCYAFGGRSAVRSGDIKDFEPFLSLPDTWYFVDSSPDPVLDRAKTVISASPKTLFSEAHQYQDVDKGVAWRYYMAPWSLEELTMCRTNVTSFQVVPLEAMEDLYTKIGGVPRYVLERPMK
;
A
#
# COMPACT_ATOMS: atom_id res chain seq x y z
N THR A 1 3.32 -19.08 -11.51
CA THR A 1 3.86 -18.12 -10.53
C THR A 1 2.72 -17.28 -10.01
N GLN A 2 2.61 -17.09 -8.70
CA GLN A 2 1.53 -16.33 -8.06
C GLN A 2 1.50 -14.89 -8.58
N LYS A 3 0.35 -14.41 -9.08
CA LYS A 3 0.26 -13.07 -9.69
C LYS A 3 -0.41 -12.02 -8.80
N HIS A 4 -1.16 -12.45 -7.79
CA HIS A 4 -1.95 -11.57 -6.95
C HIS A 4 -1.65 -11.87 -5.49
N ILE A 5 -1.40 -10.83 -4.72
CA ILE A 5 -1.16 -10.92 -3.28
C ILE A 5 -1.94 -9.83 -2.56
N VAL A 6 -2.41 -10.15 -1.35
CA VAL A 6 -3.01 -9.18 -0.43
C VAL A 6 -2.04 -8.92 0.70
N VAL A 7 -1.80 -7.65 1.00
CA VAL A 7 -1.13 -7.18 2.20
C VAL A 7 -2.19 -6.54 3.09
N THR A 8 -2.44 -7.14 4.24
CA THR A 8 -3.46 -6.72 5.20
C THR A 8 -2.86 -6.44 6.57
N GLY A 9 -3.68 -5.92 7.48
CA GLY A 9 -3.26 -5.50 8.82
C GLY A 9 -4.03 -4.27 9.29
N THR A 10 -3.80 -3.86 10.53
CA THR A 10 -4.50 -2.75 11.19
C THR A 10 -4.41 -1.45 10.39
N SER A 11 -5.47 -0.64 10.42
CA SER A 11 -5.45 0.68 9.77
C SER A 11 -4.33 1.53 10.39
N GLY A 12 -3.46 2.12 9.56
CA GLY A 12 -2.32 2.91 10.05
C GLY A 12 -1.03 2.11 10.29
N ILE A 13 -0.99 0.82 9.98
CA ILE A 13 0.21 -0.03 10.14
C ILE A 13 1.31 0.17 9.09
N GLY A 14 1.07 0.99 8.06
CA GLY A 14 2.07 1.27 7.01
C GLY A 14 1.84 0.61 5.66
N LYS A 15 0.73 -0.11 5.43
CA LYS A 15 0.45 -0.78 4.13
C LYS A 15 0.54 0.16 2.91
N SER A 16 -0.05 1.34 2.99
CA SER A 16 0.00 2.33 1.90
C SER A 16 1.44 2.81 1.63
N ALA A 17 2.22 3.02 2.70
CA ALA A 17 3.63 3.39 2.59
C ALA A 17 4.47 2.25 1.98
N PHE A 18 4.16 0.99 2.31
CA PHE A 18 4.78 -0.18 1.69
C PHE A 18 4.51 -0.23 0.17
N LEU A 19 3.28 0.02 -0.29
CA LEU A 19 3.00 0.06 -1.74
C LEU A 19 3.80 1.16 -2.45
N VAL A 20 3.87 2.35 -1.86
CA VAL A 20 4.66 3.47 -2.42
C VAL A 20 6.14 3.12 -2.46
N TYR A 21 6.70 2.58 -1.37
CA TYR A 21 8.07 2.10 -1.32
C TYR A 21 8.35 1.05 -2.40
N PHE A 22 7.45 0.09 -2.57
CA PHE A 22 7.59 -0.96 -3.58
C PHE A 22 7.60 -0.36 -5.00
N ALA A 23 6.68 0.56 -5.30
CA ALA A 23 6.62 1.25 -6.58
C ALA A 23 7.91 2.04 -6.87
N ILE A 24 8.41 2.79 -5.88
CA ILE A 24 9.69 3.53 -5.99
C ILE A 24 10.82 2.56 -6.27
N ARG A 25 10.91 1.45 -5.52
CA ARG A 25 11.96 0.46 -5.68
C ARG A 25 11.95 -0.17 -7.06
N LEU A 26 10.78 -0.53 -7.60
CA LEU A 26 10.65 -1.03 -8.97
C LEU A 26 11.17 -0.03 -10.01
N LEU A 27 10.85 1.26 -9.85
CA LEU A 27 11.32 2.32 -10.75
C LEU A 27 12.83 2.57 -10.60
N SER A 28 13.37 2.46 -9.38
CA SER A 28 14.79 2.68 -9.10
C SER A 28 15.68 1.54 -9.55
N GLU A 29 15.20 0.30 -9.49
CA GLU A 29 15.96 -0.90 -9.86
C GLU A 29 15.77 -1.31 -11.32
N SER A 30 14.84 -0.67 -12.06
CA SER A 30 14.62 -0.97 -13.48
C SER A 30 15.68 -0.39 -14.39
N ASP A 31 15.95 -1.12 -15.47
CA ASP A 31 16.69 -0.64 -16.63
C ASP A 31 15.82 0.27 -17.52
N ASP A 32 16.46 1.20 -18.24
CA ASP A 32 15.81 2.16 -19.13
C ASP A 32 15.36 1.48 -20.45
N ASP A 33 15.94 0.35 -20.83
CA ASP A 33 15.60 -0.40 -22.05
C ASP A 33 14.23 -1.10 -21.97
N ASN A 34 13.77 -1.45 -20.76
CA ASN A 34 12.45 -2.05 -20.54
C ASN A 34 11.84 -1.54 -19.22
N PRO A 35 11.36 -0.28 -19.21
CA PRO A 35 10.87 0.33 -17.99
C PRO A 35 9.60 -0.36 -17.48
N PRO A 36 9.41 -0.50 -16.16
CA PRO A 36 8.22 -1.10 -15.60
C PRO A 36 7.01 -0.22 -15.90
N MET A 37 5.92 -0.87 -16.31
CA MET A 37 4.60 -0.25 -16.32
C MET A 37 3.97 -0.45 -14.94
N ILE A 38 3.70 0.65 -14.23
CA ILE A 38 3.05 0.63 -12.91
C ILE A 38 1.71 1.35 -13.00
N ILE A 39 0.64 0.68 -12.59
CA ILE A 39 -0.68 1.29 -12.34
C ILE A 39 -0.88 1.35 -10.82
N PHE A 40 -1.04 2.55 -10.28
CA PHE A 40 -1.26 2.80 -8.86
C PHE A 40 -2.68 3.31 -8.63
N HIS A 41 -3.57 2.43 -8.17
CA HIS A 41 -4.96 2.74 -7.86
C HIS A 41 -5.09 3.27 -6.43
N THR A 42 -5.59 4.49 -6.34
CA THR A 42 -5.57 5.27 -5.11
C THR A 42 -6.75 4.97 -4.21
N LYS A 43 -6.54 5.23 -2.92
CA LYS A 43 -7.48 4.90 -1.87
C LYS A 43 -8.86 5.50 -2.05
N ARG A 44 -9.88 4.62 -1.97
CA ARG A 44 -11.31 4.98 -2.02
C ARG A 44 -11.68 5.88 -3.20
N SER A 45 -10.97 5.74 -4.31
CA SER A 45 -11.20 6.51 -5.52
C SER A 45 -10.99 5.59 -6.72
N SER A 46 -11.69 5.86 -7.82
CA SER A 46 -11.39 5.28 -9.13
C SER A 46 -10.09 5.83 -9.73
N LYS A 47 -9.52 6.89 -9.15
CA LYS A 47 -8.32 7.55 -9.64
C LYS A 47 -7.10 6.65 -9.55
N CYS A 48 -6.38 6.61 -10.65
CA CYS A 48 -5.16 5.87 -10.85
C CYS A 48 -4.04 6.79 -11.35
N TYR A 49 -2.81 6.43 -11.01
CA TYR A 49 -1.60 6.96 -11.62
C TYR A 49 -0.92 5.86 -12.42
N ALA A 50 -0.62 6.11 -13.68
CA ALA A 50 0.13 5.22 -14.54
C ALA A 50 1.56 5.76 -14.72
N PHE A 51 2.56 4.93 -14.42
CA PHE A 51 3.98 5.24 -14.58
C PHE A 51 4.58 4.32 -15.65
N GLY A 52 4.99 4.90 -16.77
CA GLY A 52 5.82 4.24 -17.77
C GLY A 52 7.29 4.56 -17.49
N GLY A 53 7.93 3.75 -16.65
CA GLY A 53 9.27 4.06 -16.14
C GLY A 53 9.32 5.38 -15.36
N ARG A 54 10.50 6.02 -15.34
CA ARG A 54 10.77 7.23 -14.57
C ARG A 54 10.26 8.52 -15.20
N SER A 55 9.92 8.49 -16.50
CA SER A 55 9.75 9.70 -17.31
C SER A 55 8.30 9.95 -17.74
N ALA A 56 7.45 8.93 -17.76
CA ALA A 56 6.07 9.07 -18.20
C ALA A 56 5.10 8.85 -17.02
N VAL A 57 4.31 9.88 -16.72
CA VAL A 57 3.22 9.81 -15.74
C VAL A 57 1.91 10.25 -16.38
N ARG A 58 0.84 9.49 -16.13
CA ARG A 58 -0.54 9.84 -16.48
C ARG A 58 -1.44 9.62 -15.28
N SER A 59 -2.52 10.38 -15.20
CA SER A 59 -3.57 10.19 -14.21
C SER A 59 -4.91 10.09 -14.92
N GLY A 60 -5.79 9.25 -14.40
CA GLY A 60 -7.09 8.95 -14.99
C GLY A 60 -7.89 8.05 -14.05
N ASP A 61 -9.01 7.53 -14.52
CA ASP A 61 -9.77 6.50 -13.81
C ASP A 61 -9.24 5.11 -14.17
N ILE A 62 -9.55 4.10 -13.33
CA ILE A 62 -9.12 2.72 -13.57
C ILE A 62 -9.50 2.21 -14.97
N LYS A 63 -10.66 2.62 -15.49
CA LYS A 63 -11.14 2.28 -16.84
C LYS A 63 -10.20 2.74 -17.96
N ASP A 64 -9.52 3.87 -17.77
CA ASP A 64 -8.56 4.39 -18.76
C ASP A 64 -7.30 3.51 -18.84
N PHE A 65 -7.04 2.73 -17.78
CA PHE A 65 -5.83 1.93 -17.64
C PHE A 65 -6.06 0.41 -17.64
N GLU A 66 -7.32 -0.04 -17.69
CA GLU A 66 -7.68 -1.46 -17.82
C GLU A 66 -6.91 -2.20 -18.93
N PRO A 67 -6.67 -1.62 -20.13
CA PRO A 67 -5.88 -2.29 -21.16
C PRO A 67 -4.47 -2.69 -20.68
N PHE A 68 -3.84 -1.91 -19.79
CA PHE A 68 -2.51 -2.21 -19.25
C PHE A 68 -2.53 -3.37 -18.24
N LEU A 69 -3.68 -3.69 -17.64
CA LEU A 69 -3.81 -4.80 -16.68
C LEU A 69 -3.78 -6.18 -17.36
N SER A 70 -4.04 -6.22 -18.66
CA SER A 70 -3.90 -7.42 -19.49
C SER A 70 -2.44 -7.78 -19.79
N LEU A 71 -1.52 -6.84 -19.57
CA LEU A 71 -0.09 -7.03 -19.80
C LEU A 71 0.54 -7.72 -18.59
N PRO A 72 1.19 -8.89 -18.75
CA PRO A 72 1.71 -9.67 -17.63
C PRO A 72 2.88 -9.01 -16.90
N ASP A 73 3.55 -8.03 -17.52
CA ASP A 73 4.67 -7.31 -16.91
C ASP A 73 4.28 -6.01 -16.21
N THR A 74 3.01 -5.60 -16.34
CA THR A 74 2.46 -4.49 -15.55
C THR A 74 2.38 -4.86 -14.09
N TRP A 75 2.80 -3.93 -13.23
CA TRP A 75 2.56 -3.95 -11.80
C TRP A 75 1.30 -3.13 -11.48
N TYR A 76 0.38 -3.73 -10.73
CA TYR A 76 -0.85 -3.10 -10.31
C TYR A 76 -0.91 -3.00 -8.79
N PHE A 77 -0.75 -1.78 -8.26
CA PHE A 77 -0.85 -1.49 -6.84
C PHE A 77 -2.23 -0.94 -6.51
N VAL A 78 -2.91 -1.57 -5.56
CA VAL A 78 -4.25 -1.15 -5.12
C VAL A 78 -4.21 -0.73 -3.66
N ASP A 79 -4.36 0.55 -3.36
CA ASP A 79 -4.34 1.05 -1.98
C ASP A 79 -5.74 1.20 -1.39
N SER A 80 -6.40 0.11 -1.02
CA SER A 80 -7.75 0.13 -0.43
C SER A 80 -8.78 0.82 -1.33
N SER A 81 -8.60 0.70 -2.65
CA SER A 81 -9.55 1.16 -3.67
C SER A 81 -10.69 0.16 -3.83
N PRO A 82 -11.92 0.62 -4.13
CA PRO A 82 -13.03 -0.28 -4.40
C PRO A 82 -12.80 -1.05 -5.71
N ASP A 83 -13.39 -2.24 -5.81
CA ASP A 83 -13.54 -3.03 -7.04
C ASP A 83 -12.22 -3.23 -7.82
N PRO A 84 -11.18 -3.85 -7.21
CA PRO A 84 -9.91 -4.11 -7.88
C PRO A 84 -10.09 -5.06 -9.06
N VAL A 85 -9.66 -4.62 -10.24
CA VAL A 85 -9.63 -5.44 -11.46
C VAL A 85 -8.51 -6.48 -11.39
N LEU A 86 -8.89 -7.77 -11.35
CA LEU A 86 -7.94 -8.89 -11.35
C LEU A 86 -7.82 -9.46 -12.78
N ASP A 87 -6.65 -9.27 -13.40
CA ASP A 87 -6.33 -9.79 -14.73
C ASP A 87 -4.88 -10.33 -14.76
N ARG A 88 -4.14 -10.20 -15.86
CA ARG A 88 -2.81 -10.83 -16.03
C ARG A 88 -1.68 -10.11 -15.33
N ALA A 89 -1.85 -8.85 -14.94
CA ALA A 89 -0.87 -8.04 -14.24
C ALA A 89 -0.46 -8.61 -12.87
N LYS A 90 0.73 -8.21 -12.41
CA LYS A 90 1.26 -8.51 -11.08
C LYS A 90 0.60 -7.57 -10.06
N THR A 91 -0.36 -8.07 -9.30
CA THR A 91 -1.24 -7.24 -8.44
C THR A 91 -0.87 -7.36 -6.97
N VAL A 92 -0.66 -6.22 -6.31
CA VAL A 92 -0.46 -6.12 -4.86
C VAL A 92 -1.55 -5.24 -4.27
N ILE A 93 -2.39 -5.83 -3.42
CA ILE A 93 -3.56 -5.18 -2.84
C ILE A 93 -3.28 -4.86 -1.37
N SER A 94 -3.33 -3.59 -1.00
CA SER A 94 -3.29 -3.12 0.39
C SER A 94 -4.72 -2.89 0.88
N ALA A 95 -5.19 -3.66 1.85
CA ALA A 95 -6.50 -3.41 2.45
C ALA A 95 -6.53 -3.84 3.91
N SER A 96 -7.23 -3.09 4.76
CA SER A 96 -7.47 -3.53 6.13
C SER A 96 -8.46 -4.70 6.16
N PRO A 97 -8.47 -5.56 7.21
CA PRO A 97 -9.48 -6.62 7.33
C PRO A 97 -10.90 -6.08 7.24
N LYS A 98 -11.16 -4.92 7.86
CA LYS A 98 -12.46 -4.22 7.77
C LYS A 98 -12.85 -3.86 6.33
N THR A 99 -11.87 -3.56 5.47
CA THR A 99 -12.11 -3.22 4.06
C THR A 99 -12.35 -4.48 3.23
N LEU A 100 -11.51 -5.51 3.42
CA LEU A 100 -11.60 -6.77 2.70
C LEU A 100 -12.92 -7.49 2.95
N PHE A 101 -13.38 -7.52 4.21
CA PHE A 101 -14.58 -8.22 4.64
C PHE A 101 -15.77 -7.27 4.83
N SER A 102 -15.79 -6.14 4.13
CA SER A 102 -16.90 -5.20 4.22
C SER A 102 -18.17 -5.74 3.55
N GLU A 103 -19.34 -5.39 4.11
CA GLU A 103 -20.67 -5.73 3.57
C GLU A 103 -20.93 -5.16 2.18
N ALA A 104 -20.14 -4.18 1.75
CA ALA A 104 -20.22 -3.62 0.39
C ALA A 104 -19.70 -4.60 -0.68
N HIS A 105 -19.09 -5.72 -0.28
CA HIS A 105 -18.69 -6.82 -1.16
C HIS A 105 -17.73 -6.45 -2.31
N GLN A 106 -17.10 -5.29 -2.24
CA GLN A 106 -16.17 -4.75 -3.26
C GLN A 106 -14.88 -5.57 -3.44
N TYR A 107 -14.65 -6.57 -2.58
CA TYR A 107 -13.48 -7.44 -2.59
C TYR A 107 -13.85 -8.92 -2.75
N GLN A 108 -15.09 -9.24 -3.15
CA GLN A 108 -15.52 -10.64 -3.30
C GLN A 108 -14.61 -11.45 -4.25
N ASP A 109 -14.21 -10.86 -5.37
CA ASP A 109 -13.33 -11.55 -6.34
C ASP A 109 -11.91 -11.73 -5.79
N VAL A 110 -11.43 -10.77 -5.00
CA VAL A 110 -10.17 -10.89 -4.26
C VAL A 110 -10.26 -12.02 -3.25
N ASP A 111 -11.37 -12.10 -2.52
CA ASP A 111 -11.53 -13.08 -1.46
C ASP A 111 -11.55 -14.52 -2.00
N LYS A 112 -12.25 -14.71 -3.13
CA LYS A 112 -12.34 -15.99 -3.86
C LYS A 112 -11.06 -16.35 -4.61
N GLY A 113 -10.41 -15.36 -5.23
CA GLY A 113 -9.36 -15.58 -6.23
C GLY A 113 -7.92 -15.45 -5.71
N VAL A 114 -7.70 -14.79 -4.57
CA VAL A 114 -6.35 -14.50 -4.07
C VAL A 114 -6.03 -15.34 -2.83
N ALA A 115 -5.26 -16.40 -3.03
CA ALA A 115 -4.89 -17.31 -1.94
C ALA A 115 -3.85 -16.71 -0.97
N TRP A 116 -2.95 -15.85 -1.44
CA TRP A 116 -1.80 -15.38 -0.65
C TRP A 116 -2.12 -14.06 0.05
N ARG A 117 -2.23 -14.13 1.38
CA ARG A 117 -2.51 -13.00 2.27
C ARG A 117 -1.37 -12.86 3.28
N TYR A 118 -0.73 -11.69 3.29
CA TYR A 118 0.31 -11.34 4.24
C TYR A 118 -0.24 -10.35 5.25
N TYR A 119 -0.04 -10.63 6.54
CA TYR A 119 -0.47 -9.76 7.62
C TYR A 119 0.72 -8.93 8.10
N MET A 120 0.64 -7.61 7.97
CA MET A 120 1.59 -6.68 8.59
C MET A 120 1.35 -6.66 10.09
N ALA A 121 2.35 -7.14 10.84
CA ALA A 121 2.35 -7.12 12.28
C ALA A 121 2.45 -5.67 12.82
N PRO A 122 1.99 -5.42 14.05
CA PRO A 122 2.39 -4.25 14.82
C PRO A 122 3.90 -4.09 14.85
N TRP A 123 4.35 -2.84 14.74
CA TRP A 123 5.76 -2.50 14.80
C TRP A 123 6.28 -2.67 16.23
N SER A 124 7.53 -3.11 16.35
CA SER A 124 8.22 -3.12 17.62
C SER A 124 8.54 -1.69 18.09
N LEU A 125 8.81 -1.54 19.39
CA LEU A 125 9.28 -0.26 19.93
C LEU A 125 10.58 0.20 19.25
N GLU A 126 11.47 -0.73 18.91
CA GLU A 126 12.71 -0.46 18.19
C GLU A 126 12.42 0.12 16.80
N GLU A 127 11.52 -0.49 16.02
CA GLU A 127 11.14 -0.01 14.69
C GLU A 127 10.52 1.40 14.74
N LEU A 128 9.65 1.65 15.73
CA LEU A 128 9.06 2.97 15.95
C LEU A 128 10.11 4.01 16.34
N THR A 129 11.05 3.65 17.23
CA THR A 129 12.16 4.52 17.65
C THR A 129 13.07 4.86 16.48
N MET A 130 13.41 3.87 15.65
CA MET A 130 14.19 4.05 14.43
C MET A 130 13.48 4.97 13.45
N CYS A 131 12.18 4.75 13.22
CA CYS A 131 11.38 5.59 12.33
C CYS A 131 11.31 7.04 12.82
N ARG A 132 11.00 7.25 14.11
CA ARG A 132 10.97 8.57 14.74
C ARG A 132 12.31 9.29 14.58
N THR A 133 13.42 8.59 14.79
CA THR A 133 14.77 9.17 14.74
C THR A 133 15.13 9.60 13.32
N ASN A 134 14.81 8.79 12.32
CA ASN A 134 15.23 9.01 10.93
C ASN A 134 14.25 9.84 10.10
N VAL A 135 13.00 9.99 10.53
CA VAL A 135 11.97 10.74 9.79
C VAL A 135 11.62 12.02 10.54
N THR A 136 12.13 13.15 10.04
CA THR A 136 12.03 14.47 10.69
C THR A 136 10.59 14.86 11.07
N SER A 137 9.59 14.50 10.25
CA SER A 137 8.18 14.81 10.54
C SER A 137 7.64 14.10 11.78
N PHE A 138 8.22 12.96 12.19
CA PHE A 138 7.79 12.21 13.38
C PHE A 138 8.52 12.62 14.66
N GLN A 139 9.61 13.39 14.56
CA GLN A 139 10.32 13.94 15.72
C GLN A 139 9.47 14.93 16.54
N VAL A 140 8.36 15.38 15.95
CA VAL A 140 7.33 16.22 16.58
C VAL A 140 6.65 15.55 17.79
N VAL A 141 6.71 14.22 17.87
CA VAL A 141 6.29 13.43 19.03
C VAL A 141 7.51 13.20 19.92
N PRO A 142 7.52 13.66 21.19
CA PRO A 142 8.60 13.35 22.13
C PRO A 142 8.79 11.84 22.33
N LEU A 143 10.03 11.39 22.57
CA LEU A 143 10.33 9.97 22.75
C LEU A 143 9.51 9.35 23.89
N GLU A 144 9.47 10.01 25.04
CA GLU A 144 8.70 9.55 26.22
C GLU A 144 7.20 9.42 25.91
N ALA A 145 6.65 10.35 25.12
CA ALA A 145 5.24 10.29 24.72
C ALA A 145 4.98 9.12 23.75
N MET A 146 5.92 8.84 22.85
CA MET A 146 5.86 7.70 21.94
C MET A 146 5.91 6.37 22.70
N GLU A 147 6.80 6.23 23.69
CA GLU A 147 6.93 5.04 24.54
C GLU A 147 5.68 4.81 25.41
N ASP A 148 5.11 5.87 25.98
CA ASP A 148 3.85 5.82 26.74
C ASP A 148 2.68 5.40 25.84
N LEU A 149 2.56 5.97 24.64
CA LEU A 149 1.57 5.56 23.64
C LEU A 149 1.77 4.09 23.25
N TYR A 150 2.99 3.66 22.92
CA TYR A 150 3.27 2.27 22.58
C TYR A 150 2.82 1.30 23.69
N THR A 151 3.08 1.64 24.95
CA THR A 151 2.68 0.82 26.11
C THR A 151 1.15 0.71 26.23
N LYS A 152 0.42 1.79 25.92
CA LYS A 152 -1.04 1.86 26.05
C LYS A 152 -1.80 1.24 24.89
N ILE A 153 -1.33 1.45 23.66
CA ILE A 153 -2.08 1.16 22.42
C ILE A 153 -1.32 0.27 21.42
N GLY A 154 -0.10 -0.12 21.75
CA GLY A 154 0.72 -1.02 20.95
C GLY A 154 1.40 -0.38 19.74
N GLY A 155 1.89 -1.23 18.85
CA GLY A 155 2.79 -0.87 17.74
C GLY A 155 2.15 -0.37 16.45
N VAL A 156 1.13 0.49 16.49
CA VAL A 156 0.55 1.05 15.25
C VAL A 156 1.14 2.43 14.97
N PRO A 157 2.01 2.60 13.95
CA PRO A 157 2.73 3.85 13.69
C PRO A 157 1.84 5.08 13.62
N ARG A 158 0.68 5.00 12.95
CA ARG A 158 -0.27 6.13 12.90
C ARG A 158 -0.65 6.63 14.29
N TYR A 159 -0.90 5.74 15.25
CA TYR A 159 -1.39 6.16 16.56
C TYR A 159 -0.26 6.55 17.52
N VAL A 160 0.97 6.15 17.22
CA VAL A 160 2.14 6.36 18.07
C VAL A 160 3.02 7.53 17.58
N LEU A 161 3.13 7.73 16.26
CA LEU A 161 4.02 8.73 15.63
C LEU A 161 3.26 9.90 15.00
N GLU A 162 2.01 9.69 14.57
CA GLU A 162 1.11 10.76 14.15
C GLU A 162 0.38 11.18 15.43
N ARG A 163 0.67 12.38 15.96
CA ARG A 163 0.10 12.91 17.22
C ARG A 163 -1.36 12.48 17.41
N PRO A 164 -1.82 12.13 18.63
CA PRO A 164 -3.25 12.29 18.92
C PRO A 164 -3.56 13.76 18.62
N MET A 165 -4.40 13.98 17.60
CA MET A 165 -4.75 15.32 17.15
C MET A 165 -5.15 16.15 18.37
N LYS A 166 -4.63 17.39 18.44
CA LYS A 166 -5.06 18.37 19.44
C LYS A 166 -6.57 18.44 19.55
#